data_AF-A0A636LAT4-F1
#
_entry.id   AF-A0A636LAT4-F1
#
_cell.length_a   1.000
_cell.length_b   1.000
_cell.length_c   1.000
_cell.angle_alpha   90.00
_cell.angle_beta   90.00
_cell.angle_gamma   90.00
#
_symmetry.space_group_name_H-M   'P 1'
#
loop_
_entity.id
_entity.type
_entity.pdbx_description
1 polymer ?
#
loop_
_entity_poly.entity_id
_entity_poly.type
_entity_poly.pdbx_seq_one_letter_code
_entity_poly.pdbx_strand_id
1 'polypeptide(L)'
;MRYRVILFCLFGLLPVQLLWAAPAQRTFSDWQVTCNNQNFCVARNTGEHHGLVMTLSRSAGARTDAVLRIDRGGLAPPDAKEAAIAPRLLLDGKP
;
A
#
# COMPACT_ATOMS: atom_id res chain seq x y z
N MET A 1 -32.79 8.99 -35.06
CA MET A 1 -32.43 9.68 -33.80
C MET A 1 -32.00 8.69 -32.70
N ARG A 2 -32.77 7.61 -32.44
CA ARG A 2 -32.47 6.59 -31.43
C ARG A 2 -31.06 5.96 -31.54
N TYR A 3 -30.64 5.57 -32.74
CA TYR A 3 -29.29 5.03 -32.99
C TYR A 3 -28.17 6.03 -32.70
N ARG A 4 -28.38 7.32 -32.97
CA ARG A 4 -27.38 8.37 -32.67
C ARG A 4 -27.22 8.55 -31.16
N VAL A 5 -28.31 8.50 -30.39
CA VAL A 5 -28.28 8.57 -28.93
C VAL A 5 -27.59 7.33 -28.33
N ILE A 6 -27.88 6.14 -28.85
CA ILE A 6 -27.21 4.90 -28.43
C ILE A 6 -25.71 4.97 -28.73
N LEU A 7 -25.32 5.46 -29.92
CA LEU A 7 -23.93 5.64 -30.30
C LEU A 7 -23.21 6.63 -29.37
N PHE A 8 -23.84 7.77 -29.04
CA PHE A 8 -23.29 8.74 -28.08
C PHE A 8 -23.16 8.16 -26.67
N CYS A 9 -24.14 7.39 -26.19
CA CYS A 9 -24.04 6.72 -24.90
C CYS A 9 -22.90 5.69 -24.88
N LEU A 10 -22.74 4.91 -25.95
CA LEU A 10 -21.65 3.93 -26.06
C LEU A 10 -20.28 4.63 -26.05
N PHE A 11 -20.05 5.59 -26.94
CA PHE A 11 -18.76 6.28 -27.03
C PHE A 11 -18.47 7.21 -25.83
N GLY A 12 -19.49 7.73 -25.16
CA GLY A 12 -19.32 8.63 -24.01
C GLY A 12 -19.14 7.92 -22.66
N LEU A 13 -19.74 6.75 -22.45
CA LEU A 13 -19.72 6.03 -21.17
C LEU A 13 -18.65 4.93 -21.10
N LEU A 14 -18.26 4.32 -22.23
CA LEU A 14 -17.19 3.31 -22.28
C LEU A 14 -15.78 3.81 -21.85
N PRO A 15 -15.33 5.06 -22.13
CA PRO A 15 -13.96 5.46 -21.80
C PRO A 15 -13.74 5.80 -20.33
N VAL A 16 -14.79 5.87 -19.50
CA VAL A 16 -14.65 6.20 -18.07
C VAL A 16 -13.79 5.17 -17.33
N GLN A 17 -13.83 3.90 -17.76
CA GLN A 17 -13.03 2.84 -17.15
C GLN A 17 -11.52 2.93 -17.49
N LEU A 18 -11.15 3.68 -18.54
CA LEU A 18 -9.76 3.88 -18.95
C LEU A 18 -9.06 5.01 -18.17
N LEU A 19 -9.82 5.82 -17.41
CA LEU A 19 -9.26 6.89 -16.57
C LEU A 19 -8.64 6.37 -15.26
N TRP A 20 -8.81 5.07 -14.95
CA TRP A 20 -8.29 4.50 -13.72
C TRP A 20 -6.86 4.00 -13.92
N ALA A 21 -5.90 4.84 -13.56
CA ALA A 21 -4.50 4.41 -13.47
C ALA A 21 -4.36 3.45 -12.27
N ALA A 22 -3.90 2.23 -12.53
CA ALA A 22 -3.46 1.34 -11.47
C ALA A 22 -2.36 2.04 -10.65
N PRO A 23 -2.31 1.84 -9.32
CA PRO A 23 -1.24 2.41 -8.52
C PRO A 23 0.12 1.92 -9.01
N ALA A 24 1.08 2.83 -9.10
CA ALA A 24 2.43 2.48 -9.50
C ALA A 24 3.09 1.70 -8.36
N GLN A 25 3.44 0.44 -8.62
CA GLN A 25 4.00 -0.44 -7.62
C GLN A 25 5.39 -0.91 -8.01
N ARG A 26 6.35 -0.79 -7.10
CA ARG A 26 7.69 -1.35 -7.27
C ARG A 26 8.25 -1.96 -6.01
N THR A 27 9.08 -2.98 -6.22
CA THR A 27 9.76 -3.70 -5.14
C THR A 27 11.22 -3.30 -5.13
N PHE A 28 11.73 -2.98 -3.94
CA PHE A 28 13.12 -2.69 -3.63
C PHE A 28 13.54 -3.62 -2.50
N SER A 29 14.34 -4.64 -2.81
CA SER A 29 14.74 -5.67 -1.84
C SER A 29 13.51 -6.30 -1.15
N ASP A 30 13.37 -6.13 0.17
CA ASP A 30 12.27 -6.59 1.02
C ASP A 30 11.16 -5.55 1.20
N TRP A 31 11.11 -4.51 0.35
CA TRP A 31 10.12 -3.44 0.43
C TRP A 31 9.30 -3.35 -0.84
N GLN A 32 7.99 -3.24 -0.69
CA GLN A 32 7.06 -2.90 -1.74
C GLN A 32 6.57 -1.47 -1.56
N VAL A 33 6.88 -0.64 -2.55
CA VAL A 33 6.47 0.75 -2.65
C VAL A 33 5.28 0.85 -3.60
N THR A 34 4.19 1.43 -3.12
CA THR A 34 2.98 1.66 -3.91
C THR A 34 2.63 3.15 -3.84
N CYS A 35 2.49 3.79 -4.99
CA CYS A 35 2.13 5.20 -5.11
C CYS A 35 0.79 5.38 -5.85
N ASN A 36 -0.04 6.30 -5.37
CA ASN A 36 -1.28 6.69 -6.04
C ASN A 36 -1.09 7.95 -6.91
N ASN A 37 -2.15 8.31 -7.65
CA ASN A 37 -2.18 9.51 -8.51
C ASN A 37 -2.36 10.83 -7.74
N GLN A 38 -2.42 10.79 -6.40
CA GLN A 38 -2.52 11.98 -5.53
C GLN A 38 -1.16 12.31 -4.90
N ASN A 39 -0.06 11.81 -5.46
CA ASN A 39 1.29 11.97 -4.92
C ASN A 39 1.39 11.47 -3.47
N PHE A 40 0.79 10.32 -3.17
CA PHE A 40 0.95 9.64 -1.89
C PHE A 40 1.55 8.26 -2.12
N CYS A 41 2.64 7.97 -1.41
CA CYS A 41 3.36 6.72 -1.52
C CYS A 41 3.41 6.00 -0.17
N VAL A 42 3.34 4.68 -0.22
CA VAL A 42 3.45 3.80 0.92
C VAL A 42 4.50 2.75 0.61
N ALA A 43 5.52 2.63 1.45
CA ALA A 43 6.49 1.55 1.47
C ALA A 43 6.11 0.57 2.59
N ARG A 44 5.92 -0.70 2.22
CA ARG A 44 5.60 -1.78 3.15
C ARG A 44 6.65 -2.88 3.01
N ASN A 45 7.17 -3.41 4.11
CA ASN A 45 8.04 -4.58 4.04
C ASN A 45 7.27 -5.84 3.60
N THR A 46 7.93 -6.72 2.86
CA THR A 46 7.34 -7.94 2.26
C THR A 46 7.88 -9.24 2.86
N GLY A 47 8.68 -9.17 3.92
CA GLY A 47 9.16 -10.33 4.65
C GLY A 47 8.20 -10.78 5.76
N GLU A 48 8.42 -11.99 6.29
CA GLU A 48 7.62 -12.51 7.39
C GLU A 48 7.96 -11.86 8.74
N HIS A 49 9.18 -11.33 8.95
CA HIS A 49 9.65 -10.56 10.13
C HIS A 49 8.93 -10.87 11.47
N HIS A 50 8.75 -12.14 11.82
CA HIS A 50 8.01 -12.57 13.03
C HIS A 50 6.57 -12.01 13.13
N GLY A 51 5.91 -11.88 12.00
CA GLY A 51 4.58 -11.29 11.83
C GLY A 51 4.55 -9.76 11.88
N LEU A 52 5.69 -9.08 12.01
CA LEU A 52 5.77 -7.63 12.08
C LEU A 52 5.85 -6.99 10.69
N VAL A 53 4.90 -6.10 10.42
CA VAL A 53 4.83 -5.32 9.20
C VAL A 53 5.14 -3.87 9.54
N MET A 54 6.15 -3.33 8.89
CA MET A 54 6.49 -1.92 8.93
C MET A 54 5.94 -1.25 7.68
N THR A 55 5.26 -0.12 7.88
CA THR A 55 4.70 0.72 6.84
C THR A 55 5.19 2.14 7.02
N LEU A 56 5.87 2.66 6.01
CA LEU A 56 6.27 4.06 5.90
C LEU A 56 5.41 4.72 4.83
N SER A 57 4.63 5.72 5.19
CA SER A 57 3.87 6.52 4.23
C SER A 57 4.39 7.94 4.18
N ARG A 58 4.39 8.53 2.98
CA ARG A 58 4.84 9.90 2.75
C ARG A 58 4.18 10.49 1.52
N SER A 59 3.88 11.79 1.55
CA SER A 59 3.55 12.52 0.33
C SER A 59 4.77 12.67 -0.60
N ALA A 60 4.59 12.37 -1.88
CA ALA A 60 5.56 12.62 -2.94
C ALA A 60 5.48 14.07 -3.48
N GLY A 61 4.62 14.92 -2.91
CA GLY A 61 4.42 16.32 -3.32
C GLY A 61 5.07 17.34 -2.37
N ALA A 62 4.48 18.54 -2.29
CA ALA A 62 4.98 19.64 -1.44
C ALA A 62 4.79 19.39 0.07
N ARG A 63 3.92 18.44 0.44
CA ARG A 63 3.78 18.05 1.84
C ARG A 63 4.89 17.07 2.23
N THR A 64 5.37 17.20 3.46
CA THR A 64 6.42 16.36 4.03
C THR A 64 5.89 15.48 5.16
N ASP A 65 4.57 15.33 5.25
CA ASP A 65 3.94 14.42 6.19
C ASP A 65 4.44 13.01 5.95
N ALA A 66 5.05 12.44 6.98
CA ALA A 66 5.55 11.09 7.01
C ALA A 66 4.97 10.37 8.23
N VAL A 67 4.50 9.15 8.03
CA VAL A 67 3.99 8.30 9.10
C VAL A 67 4.73 6.98 9.05
N LEU A 68 5.25 6.56 10.20
CA LEU A 68 5.78 5.22 10.42
C LEU A 68 4.78 4.45 11.28
N ARG A 69 4.41 3.25 10.83
CA ARG A 69 3.55 2.32 11.57
C ARG A 69 4.16 0.94 11.57
N ILE A 70 4.16 0.29 12.74
CA ILE A 70 4.61 -1.08 12.92
C ILE A 70 3.42 -1.86 13.50
N ASP A 71 2.99 -2.88 12.78
CA ASP A 71 1.85 -3.70 13.12
C ASP A 71 2.20 -5.17 13.17
N ARG A 72 1.40 -5.95 13.90
CA ARG A 72 1.34 -7.39 13.71
C ARG A 72 0.38 -7.68 12.54
N GLY A 73 0.92 -7.92 11.35
CA GLY A 73 0.15 -7.94 10.10
C GLY A 73 0.70 -8.89 9.03
N GLY A 74 1.50 -9.89 9.44
CA GLY A 74 1.92 -10.97 8.55
C GLY A 74 0.73 -11.68 7.90
N LEU A 75 0.93 -12.22 6.69
CA LEU A 75 -0.11 -12.93 5.96
C LEU A 75 -0.46 -14.27 6.63
N ALA A 76 0.50 -14.86 7.35
CA ALA A 76 0.32 -16.07 8.12
C ALA A 76 -0.14 -15.77 9.57
N PRO A 77 -1.05 -16.57 10.13
CA PRO A 77 -1.34 -16.53 11.55
C PRO A 77 -0.06 -16.88 12.34
N PRO A 78 0.15 -16.26 13.51
CA PRO A 78 1.32 -16.54 14.33
C PRO A 78 1.34 -17.99 14.80
N ASP A 79 2.54 -18.56 14.93
CA ASP A 79 2.70 -19.87 15.57
C ASP A 79 2.16 -19.79 17.00
N ALA A 80 1.37 -20.78 17.42
CA ALA A 80 0.82 -20.88 18.77
C ALA A 80 1.90 -20.91 19.86
N LYS A 81 3.14 -21.29 19.50
CA LYS A 81 4.30 -21.30 20.40
C LYS A 81 5.08 -19.98 20.41
N GLU A 82 4.72 -19.01 19.58
CA GLU A 82 5.49 -17.78 19.45
C GLU A 82 5.29 -16.87 20.68
N ALA A 83 6.40 -16.54 21.34
CA ALA A 83 6.39 -15.69 22.52
C ALA A 83 5.86 -14.28 22.21
N ALA A 84 5.27 -13.65 23.23
CA ALA A 84 4.77 -12.28 23.16
C ALA A 84 5.83 -11.33 22.57
N ILE A 85 5.40 -10.39 21.72
CA ILE A 85 6.30 -9.47 21.03
C ILE A 85 6.81 -8.37 21.98
N ALA A 86 5.97 -7.88 22.89
CA ALA A 86 6.28 -6.77 23.80
C ALA A 86 7.64 -6.87 24.54
N PRO A 87 8.02 -7.99 25.18
CA PRO A 87 9.29 -8.07 25.92
C PRO A 87 10.54 -8.18 25.04
N ARG A 88 10.39 -8.40 23.72
CA ARG A 88 11.49 -8.63 22.78
C ARG A 88 11.53 -7.63 21.63
N LEU A 89 10.59 -6.68 21.60
CA LEU A 89 10.59 -5.62 20.60
C LEU A 89 11.73 -4.67 20.93
N LEU A 90 12.60 -4.44 19.95
CA LEU A 90 13.71 -3.50 20.08
C LEU A 90 13.57 -2.43 18.99
N LEU A 91 13.72 -1.17 19.38
CA LEU A 91 13.89 -0.03 18.48
C LEU A 91 15.35 0.43 18.59
N ASP A 92 16.11 0.29 17.51
CA ASP A 92 17.55 0.61 17.48
C ASP A 92 18.35 -0.11 18.59
N GLY A 93 18.00 -1.36 18.86
CA GLY A 93 18.62 -2.18 19.90
C GLY A 93 18.21 -1.84 21.34
N LYS A 94 17.27 -0.91 21.52
CA LYS A 94 16.71 -0.52 22.82
C LYS A 94 15.30 -1.09 22.98
N PRO A 95 14.93 -1.58 24.17
CA PRO A 95 13.56 -1.99 24.46
C PRO A 95 12.58 -0.82 24.36
#